data_AF-A0A194RES1-F1
#
_entry.id   AF-A0A194RES1-F1
#
_cell.length_a   1.000
_cell.length_b   1.000
_cell.length_c   1.000
_cell.angle_alpha   90.00
_cell.angle_beta   90.00
_cell.angle_gamma   90.00
#
_symmetry.space_group_name_H-M   'P 1'
#
loop_
_entity.id
_entity.type
_entity.pdbx_description
1 polymer ?
#
loop_
_entity_poly.entity_id
_entity_poly.type
_entity_poly.pdbx_seq_one_letter_code
_entity_poly.pdbx_strand_id
1 'polypeptide(L)'
;MAAPRRVLVIYTGGTFGMLKNEKGVLVPQKNIEKVIRGLPQLHDNEYWKKHLANTEMKEYLAIPDGKDTEQKIFYKIHEYDELKDSSDFTIDDWLKMVRDIKRFYHEYDGFVVLHGTDTTAYGASVLSFMLEVVGKTVVLTGAQVPIFQPRSDGNNNFLCAVLIAATQYIPEVTVFFGAKLFRGCRVKKVSNTRIYAFDSPNFPPLLEAKTTLDIDSRMLIHPRGSVPDVCRIHDELSTKVYVLKVAPTITPELIRAVFNGMEGVVLETYGNGNIPIKRKEIYKEIEHAVKNNVLVVNVTQCINGTVLGKAIYETGLLLVECGVVPAFDMTAEAALAKLSYVLTKTELSYAEKVETYGNGNIPIKRKEIYKEIERAVKNNVLVVNVTQCINGTVLGKAIYETGLLLVECGVVPAFDMTAEAALAKLSYVLTKTELSYAEKVELMKTNIRGELYNPAHST
;
A
#
# COMPACT_ATOMS: atom_id res chain seq x y z
N MET A 1 -22.75 -2.25 -30.18
CA MET A 1 -21.58 -2.88 -29.51
C MET A 1 -20.97 -1.84 -28.61
N ALA A 2 -20.63 -2.19 -27.37
CA ALA A 2 -19.95 -1.27 -26.47
C ALA A 2 -18.54 -0.96 -27.00
N ALA A 3 -18.00 0.21 -26.65
CA ALA A 3 -16.68 0.65 -27.11
C ALA A 3 -15.58 -0.33 -26.66
N PRO A 4 -14.54 -0.56 -27.48
CA PRO A 4 -13.43 -1.40 -27.09
C PRO A 4 -12.63 -0.78 -25.94
N ARG A 5 -12.04 -1.63 -25.10
CA ARG A 5 -11.14 -1.20 -24.02
C ARG A 5 -9.71 -1.09 -24.53
N ARG A 6 -8.99 -0.06 -24.08
CA ARG A 6 -7.60 0.20 -24.45
C ARG A 6 -6.71 0.17 -23.22
N VAL A 7 -5.69 -0.67 -23.20
CA VAL A 7 -4.70 -0.75 -22.11
C VAL A 7 -3.33 -0.30 -22.60
N LEU A 8 -2.64 0.52 -21.82
CA LEU A 8 -1.24 0.80 -22.06
C LEU A 8 -0.37 -0.18 -21.27
N VAL A 9 0.54 -0.85 -21.96
CA VAL A 9 1.56 -1.69 -21.33
C VAL A 9 2.88 -0.94 -21.35
N ILE A 10 3.38 -0.51 -20.20
CA ILE A 10 4.70 0.10 -20.04
C ILE A 10 5.71 -1.02 -19.78
N TYR A 11 6.62 -1.26 -20.73
CA TYR A 11 7.65 -2.28 -20.59
C TYR A 11 8.98 -1.65 -20.16
N THR A 12 9.33 -1.89 -18.90
CA THR A 12 10.49 -1.26 -18.24
C THR A 12 11.72 -2.18 -18.16
N GLY A 13 11.52 -3.50 -18.34
CA GLY A 13 12.57 -4.50 -18.30
C GLY A 13 12.19 -5.70 -17.44
N GLY A 14 13.20 -6.32 -16.81
CA GLY A 14 13.04 -7.53 -16.03
C GLY A 14 12.95 -8.83 -16.84
N THR A 15 13.01 -9.96 -16.11
CA THR A 15 13.12 -11.32 -16.64
C THR A 15 12.09 -11.68 -17.72
N PHE A 16 10.89 -11.08 -17.68
CA PHE A 16 9.81 -11.33 -18.64
C PHE A 16 10.28 -11.35 -20.10
N GLY A 17 11.07 -10.35 -20.50
CA GLY A 17 11.58 -10.22 -21.86
C GLY A 17 13.10 -10.45 -21.98
N MET A 18 13.73 -11.20 -21.06
CA MET A 18 15.18 -11.47 -21.14
C MET A 18 15.51 -12.71 -21.98
N LEU A 19 16.67 -12.70 -22.65
CA LEU A 19 17.29 -13.87 -23.29
C LEU A 19 18.69 -14.10 -22.74
N LYS A 20 19.17 -15.34 -22.85
CA LYS A 20 20.55 -15.68 -22.50
C LYS A 20 21.49 -15.14 -23.57
N ASN A 21 22.52 -14.40 -23.15
CA ASN A 21 23.65 -14.04 -24.01
C ASN A 21 24.57 -15.25 -24.25
N GLU A 22 25.67 -15.04 -24.98
CA GLU A 22 26.68 -16.09 -25.29
C GLU A 22 27.29 -16.75 -24.05
N LYS A 23 27.28 -16.04 -22.90
CA LYS A 23 27.78 -16.55 -21.60
C LYS A 23 26.70 -17.29 -20.81
N GLY A 24 25.49 -17.44 -21.35
CA GLY A 24 24.37 -18.10 -20.69
C GLY A 24 23.65 -17.25 -19.64
N VAL A 25 23.95 -15.95 -19.53
CA VAL A 25 23.36 -15.02 -18.55
C VAL A 25 22.20 -14.27 -19.19
N LEU A 26 21.10 -14.12 -18.44
CA LEU A 26 19.93 -13.38 -18.89
C LEU A 26 20.23 -11.88 -18.99
N VAL A 27 19.87 -11.29 -20.14
CA VAL A 27 19.99 -9.85 -20.40
C VAL A 27 18.69 -9.32 -21.03
N PRO A 28 18.31 -8.06 -20.78
CA PRO A 28 17.14 -7.45 -21.42
C PRO A 28 17.19 -7.55 -22.94
N GLN A 29 16.03 -7.78 -23.58
CA GLN A 29 15.90 -7.79 -25.03
C GLN A 29 14.85 -6.81 -25.49
N LYS A 30 15.14 -6.19 -26.63
CA LYS A 30 14.28 -5.23 -27.30
C LYS A 30 13.26 -5.90 -28.21
N ASN A 31 12.23 -5.14 -28.58
CA ASN A 31 11.17 -5.53 -29.51
C ASN A 31 10.30 -6.67 -28.98
N ILE A 32 9.88 -6.59 -27.72
CA ILE A 32 9.04 -7.64 -27.11
C ILE A 32 7.70 -7.80 -27.85
N GLU A 33 7.20 -6.74 -28.47
CA GLU A 33 5.99 -6.75 -29.29
C GLU A 33 6.07 -7.80 -30.41
N LYS A 34 7.22 -7.92 -31.08
CA LYS A 34 7.40 -8.89 -32.17
C LYS A 34 7.15 -10.32 -31.69
N VAL A 35 7.55 -10.61 -30.45
CA VAL A 35 7.38 -11.92 -29.81
C VAL A 35 5.92 -12.14 -29.46
N ILE A 36 5.30 -11.14 -28.82
CA ILE A 36 3.91 -11.20 -28.37
C ILE A 36 2.94 -11.36 -29.55
N ARG A 37 3.20 -10.72 -30.70
CA ARG A 37 2.41 -10.93 -31.92
C ARG A 37 2.41 -12.37 -32.42
N GLY A 38 3.43 -13.16 -32.07
CA GLY A 38 3.51 -14.59 -32.38
C GLY A 38 2.77 -15.50 -31.41
N LEU A 39 2.22 -14.97 -30.30
CA LEU A 39 1.58 -15.75 -29.24
C LEU A 39 0.05 -15.65 -29.37
N PRO A 40 -0.66 -16.71 -29.80
CA PRO A 40 -2.09 -16.64 -30.07
C PRO A 40 -2.95 -16.33 -28.85
N GLN A 41 -2.45 -16.59 -27.63
CA GLN A 41 -3.16 -16.25 -26.38
C GLN A 41 -3.09 -14.75 -26.05
N LEU A 42 -2.12 -14.03 -26.60
CA LEU A 42 -1.88 -12.62 -26.34
C LEU A 42 -2.19 -11.74 -27.56
N HIS A 43 -2.28 -12.31 -28.76
CA HIS A 43 -2.56 -11.57 -29.97
C HIS A 43 -3.40 -12.35 -30.99
N ASP A 44 -4.57 -11.83 -31.32
CA ASP A 44 -5.41 -12.29 -32.41
C ASP A 44 -4.97 -11.68 -33.75
N ASN A 45 -4.09 -12.40 -34.45
CA ASN A 45 -3.53 -11.97 -35.73
C ASN A 45 -4.59 -11.82 -36.84
N GLU A 46 -5.58 -12.71 -36.88
CA GLU A 46 -6.59 -12.70 -37.93
C GLU A 46 -7.52 -11.50 -37.76
N TYR A 47 -7.94 -11.22 -36.52
CA TYR A 47 -8.67 -10.00 -36.21
C TYR A 47 -7.85 -8.76 -36.55
N TRP A 48 -6.58 -8.71 -36.13
CA TRP A 48 -5.72 -7.56 -36.37
C TRP A 48 -5.53 -7.26 -37.87
N LYS A 49 -5.24 -8.28 -38.70
CA LYS A 49 -5.09 -8.11 -40.17
C LYS A 49 -6.34 -7.55 -40.80
N LYS A 50 -7.51 -8.05 -40.39
CA LYS A 50 -8.80 -7.69 -40.97
C LYS A 50 -9.30 -6.32 -40.52
N HIS A 51 -9.03 -5.93 -39.28
CA HIS A 51 -9.68 -4.79 -38.64
C HIS A 51 -8.75 -3.64 -38.26
N LEU A 52 -7.45 -3.88 -38.01
CA LEU A 52 -6.55 -2.88 -37.42
C LEU A 52 -5.38 -2.52 -38.33
N ALA A 53 -4.83 -3.47 -39.10
CA ALA A 53 -3.58 -3.32 -39.85
C ALA A 53 -3.54 -2.10 -40.80
N ASN A 54 -4.68 -1.74 -41.39
CA ASN A 54 -4.81 -0.63 -42.35
C ASN A 54 -5.48 0.61 -41.73
N THR A 55 -5.42 0.76 -40.40
CA THR A 55 -6.03 1.87 -39.66
C THR A 55 -5.00 2.55 -38.76
N GLU A 56 -5.38 3.66 -38.12
CA GLU A 56 -4.59 4.31 -37.07
C GLU A 56 -4.30 3.38 -35.88
N MET A 57 -5.07 2.29 -35.72
CA MET A 57 -4.92 1.31 -34.66
C MET A 57 -3.92 0.19 -34.99
N LYS A 58 -3.16 0.26 -36.09
CA LYS A 58 -2.20 -0.79 -36.50
C LYS A 58 -1.15 -1.15 -35.44
N GLU A 59 -0.81 -0.18 -34.58
CA GLU A 59 0.16 -0.35 -33.48
C GLU A 59 -0.43 -1.05 -32.25
N TYR A 60 -1.75 -1.27 -32.22
CA TYR A 60 -2.40 -2.02 -31.14
C TYR A 60 -2.35 -3.53 -31.41
N LEU A 61 -2.23 -4.27 -30.32
CA LEU A 61 -2.46 -5.71 -30.26
C LEU A 61 -3.89 -5.96 -29.78
N ALA A 62 -4.53 -6.99 -30.32
CA ALA A 62 -5.88 -7.41 -29.91
C ALA A 62 -5.82 -8.69 -29.08
N ILE A 63 -6.42 -8.67 -27.89
CA ILE A 63 -6.64 -9.89 -27.10
C ILE A 63 -7.70 -10.76 -27.83
N PRO A 64 -7.50 -12.09 -27.95
CA PRO A 64 -8.50 -12.99 -28.48
C PRO A 64 -9.79 -12.97 -27.67
N ASP A 65 -10.93 -13.23 -28.33
CA ASP A 65 -12.21 -13.26 -27.63
C ASP A 65 -12.31 -14.50 -26.74
N GLY A 66 -12.85 -14.33 -25.53
CA GLY A 66 -13.00 -15.36 -24.52
C GLY A 66 -14.05 -14.99 -23.47
N LYS A 67 -14.10 -15.76 -22.38
CA LYS A 67 -15.10 -15.60 -21.31
C LYS A 67 -15.04 -14.22 -20.65
N ASP A 68 -13.83 -13.69 -20.44
CA ASP A 68 -13.60 -12.43 -19.72
C ASP A 68 -13.50 -11.21 -20.66
N THR A 69 -13.94 -11.33 -21.92
CA THR A 69 -13.84 -10.27 -22.94
C THR A 69 -15.21 -9.90 -23.52
N GLU A 70 -16.14 -9.44 -22.67
CA GLU A 70 -17.45 -8.94 -23.14
C GLU A 70 -17.30 -7.78 -24.15
N GLN A 71 -16.21 -7.01 -24.00
CA GLN A 71 -15.77 -5.98 -24.92
C GLN A 71 -14.44 -6.40 -25.56
N LYS A 72 -14.19 -5.96 -26.81
CA LYS A 72 -12.88 -6.19 -27.44
C LYS A 72 -11.81 -5.40 -26.68
N ILE A 73 -10.71 -6.07 -26.33
CA ILE A 73 -9.60 -5.46 -25.60
C ILE A 73 -8.42 -5.26 -26.55
N PHE A 74 -7.99 -4.03 -26.67
CA PHE A 74 -6.78 -3.63 -27.36
C PHE A 74 -5.73 -3.18 -26.36
N TYR A 75 -4.46 -3.44 -26.65
CA TYR A 75 -3.36 -2.90 -25.86
C TYR A 75 -2.20 -2.46 -26.75
N LYS A 76 -1.45 -1.48 -26.27
CA LYS A 76 -0.23 -0.97 -26.94
C LYS A 76 0.94 -1.11 -25.99
N ILE A 77 2.09 -1.53 -26.50
CA ILE A 77 3.32 -1.67 -25.72
C ILE A 77 4.16 -0.40 -25.89
N HIS A 78 4.35 0.32 -24.79
CA HIS A 78 5.33 1.40 -24.68
C HIS A 78 6.61 0.83 -24.06
N GLU A 79 7.53 0.41 -24.93
CA GLU A 79 8.83 -0.14 -24.54
C GLU A 79 9.84 0.99 -24.30
N TYR A 80 10.42 1.03 -23.09
CA TYR A 80 11.43 2.04 -22.75
C TYR A 80 12.72 1.85 -23.53
N ASP A 81 13.36 2.96 -23.93
CA ASP A 81 14.65 2.96 -24.66
C ASP A 81 15.77 2.25 -23.91
N GLU A 82 15.83 2.38 -22.58
CA GLU A 82 16.71 1.60 -21.72
C GLU A 82 15.86 0.63 -20.90
N LEU A 83 16.03 -0.67 -21.15
CA LEU A 83 15.41 -1.72 -20.36
C LEU A 83 16.36 -2.11 -19.23
N LYS A 84 15.86 -2.15 -18.01
CA LYS A 84 16.68 -2.37 -16.83
C LYS A 84 16.38 -3.71 -16.15
N ASP A 85 17.41 -4.28 -15.52
CA ASP A 85 17.18 -5.23 -14.43
C ASP A 85 16.57 -4.45 -13.26
N SER A 86 15.58 -5.03 -12.57
CA SER A 86 14.92 -4.37 -11.45
C SER A 86 15.86 -3.96 -10.32
N SER A 87 17.01 -4.64 -10.17
CA SER A 87 18.03 -4.31 -9.18
C SER A 87 18.77 -2.99 -9.46
N ASP A 88 18.77 -2.52 -10.71
CA ASP A 88 19.38 -1.24 -11.12
C ASP A 88 18.37 -0.08 -11.12
N PHE A 89 17.13 -0.29 -10.66
CA PHE A 89 16.12 0.77 -10.60
C PHE A 89 16.46 1.81 -9.54
N THR A 90 16.23 3.05 -9.91
CA THR A 90 16.42 4.23 -9.07
C THR A 90 15.10 4.97 -8.87
N ILE A 91 15.12 6.02 -8.04
CA ILE A 91 13.98 6.93 -7.87
C ILE A 91 13.53 7.51 -9.22
N ASP A 92 14.47 7.91 -10.08
CA ASP A 92 14.16 8.52 -11.38
C ASP A 92 13.39 7.56 -12.30
N ASP A 93 13.64 6.25 -12.20
CA ASP A 93 12.93 5.24 -12.95
C ASP A 93 11.46 5.14 -12.51
N TRP A 94 11.20 5.21 -11.19
CA TRP A 94 9.83 5.26 -10.65
C TRP A 94 9.12 6.57 -11.02
N LEU A 95 9.83 7.72 -10.95
CA LEU A 95 9.30 9.01 -11.40
C LEU A 95 8.87 8.97 -12.87
N LYS A 96 9.70 8.37 -13.73
CA LYS A 96 9.39 8.21 -15.15
C LYS A 96 8.11 7.41 -15.35
N MET A 97 7.96 6.27 -14.68
CA MET A 97 6.73 5.45 -14.77
C MET A 97 5.47 6.21 -14.37
N VAL A 98 5.50 6.95 -13.26
CA VAL A 98 4.34 7.74 -12.81
C VAL A 98 4.01 8.86 -13.80
N ARG A 99 5.03 9.55 -14.32
CA ARG A 99 4.88 10.60 -15.33
C ARG A 99 4.29 10.05 -16.63
N ASP A 100 4.71 8.86 -17.06
CA ASP A 100 4.16 8.23 -18.27
C ASP A 100 2.71 7.77 -18.07
N ILE A 101 2.36 7.19 -16.91
CA ILE A 101 0.96 6.89 -16.57
C ILE A 101 0.11 8.17 -16.62
N LYS A 102 0.59 9.27 -16.04
CA LYS A 102 -0.10 10.57 -16.07
C LYS A 102 -0.24 11.13 -17.48
N ARG A 103 0.83 11.05 -18.28
CA ARG A 103 0.88 11.53 -19.66
C ARG A 103 -0.16 10.85 -20.53
N PHE A 104 -0.26 9.52 -20.45
CA PHE A 104 -1.17 8.72 -21.25
C PHE A 104 -2.54 8.50 -20.58
N TYR A 105 -2.80 9.12 -19.43
CA TYR A 105 -3.92 8.78 -18.55
C TYR A 105 -5.28 8.80 -19.26
N HIS A 106 -5.53 9.78 -20.13
CA HIS A 106 -6.82 9.96 -20.82
C HIS A 106 -6.96 9.13 -22.10
N GLU A 107 -5.89 8.54 -22.59
CA GLU A 107 -5.89 7.76 -23.84
C GLU A 107 -6.26 6.28 -23.62
N TYR A 108 -6.10 5.78 -22.40
CA TYR A 108 -6.27 4.36 -22.05
C TYR A 108 -7.22 4.17 -20.87
N ASP A 109 -7.89 3.03 -20.80
CA ASP A 109 -8.82 2.62 -19.75
C ASP A 109 -8.11 2.04 -18.51
N GLY A 110 -6.87 1.57 -18.67
CA GLY A 110 -6.05 0.99 -17.60
C GLY A 110 -4.59 0.84 -18.02
N PHE A 111 -3.74 0.52 -17.05
CA PHE A 111 -2.29 0.47 -17.22
C PHE A 111 -1.73 -0.85 -16.70
N VAL A 112 -0.82 -1.44 -17.47
CA VAL A 112 0.02 -2.55 -17.04
C VAL A 112 1.47 -2.09 -17.07
N VAL A 113 2.22 -2.37 -16.01
CA VAL A 113 3.65 -2.08 -15.94
C VAL A 113 4.39 -3.42 -15.85
N LEU A 114 5.10 -3.78 -16.91
CA LEU A 114 5.98 -4.94 -16.94
C LEU A 114 7.31 -4.57 -16.29
N HIS A 115 7.62 -5.21 -15.17
CA HIS A 115 8.72 -4.86 -14.28
C HIS A 115 9.47 -6.12 -13.81
N GLY A 116 10.77 -5.99 -13.51
CA GLY A 116 11.56 -7.07 -12.92
C GLY A 116 11.15 -7.38 -11.47
N THR A 117 11.24 -8.64 -11.07
CA THR A 117 10.60 -9.09 -9.82
C THR A 117 11.33 -8.65 -8.55
N ASP A 118 12.64 -8.35 -8.60
CA ASP A 118 13.42 -8.11 -7.38
C ASP A 118 12.99 -6.86 -6.63
N THR A 119 12.59 -5.81 -7.34
CA THR A 119 12.15 -4.54 -6.75
C THR A 119 10.70 -4.18 -7.07
N THR A 120 9.89 -5.13 -7.57
CA THR A 120 8.44 -4.89 -7.82
C THR A 120 7.71 -4.39 -6.57
N ALA A 121 8.01 -4.93 -5.38
CA ALA A 121 7.35 -4.50 -4.14
C ALA A 121 7.68 -3.03 -3.79
N TYR A 122 8.93 -2.60 -4.02
CA TYR A 122 9.34 -1.20 -3.87
C TYR A 122 8.65 -0.31 -4.91
N GLY A 123 8.72 -0.68 -6.20
CA GLY A 123 8.10 0.08 -7.28
C GLY A 123 6.58 0.22 -7.11
N ALA A 124 5.88 -0.87 -6.78
CA ALA A 124 4.45 -0.85 -6.50
C ALA A 124 4.10 0.09 -5.33
N SER A 125 4.88 0.02 -4.25
CA SER A 125 4.70 0.89 -3.09
C SER A 125 4.91 2.37 -3.43
N VAL A 126 6.00 2.69 -4.13
CA VAL A 126 6.32 4.05 -4.58
C VAL A 126 5.21 4.61 -5.47
N LEU A 127 4.82 3.88 -6.51
CA LEU A 127 3.72 4.27 -7.39
C LEU A 127 2.41 4.47 -6.62
N SER A 128 2.14 3.64 -5.59
CA SER A 128 0.92 3.77 -4.77
C SER A 128 0.84 5.09 -4.01
N PHE A 129 1.96 5.65 -3.56
CA PHE A 129 1.98 6.95 -2.87
C PHE A 129 2.06 8.12 -3.85
N MET A 130 2.80 7.96 -4.95
CA MET A 130 2.95 9.00 -5.96
C MET A 130 1.69 9.25 -6.78
N LEU A 131 0.88 8.22 -7.06
CA LEU A 131 -0.42 8.34 -7.71
C LEU A 131 -1.49 8.75 -6.67
N GLU A 132 -1.37 9.96 -6.12
CA GLU A 132 -2.20 10.48 -5.02
C GLU A 132 -3.71 10.41 -5.29
N VAL A 133 -4.10 10.53 -6.56
CA VAL A 133 -5.45 10.22 -7.02
C VAL A 133 -5.31 9.41 -8.30
N VAL A 134 -5.85 8.21 -8.32
CA VAL A 134 -5.94 7.35 -9.49
C VAL A 134 -7.33 6.75 -9.54
N GLY A 135 -8.00 6.91 -10.67
CA GLY A 135 -9.32 6.33 -10.94
C GLY A 135 -9.30 5.10 -11.84
N LYS A 136 -8.14 4.72 -12.39
CA LYS A 136 -7.96 3.59 -13.30
C LYS A 136 -7.11 2.50 -12.68
N THR A 137 -7.28 1.28 -13.15
CA THR A 137 -6.52 0.13 -12.69
C THR A 137 -5.09 0.18 -13.20
N VAL A 138 -4.13 0.15 -12.27
CA VAL A 138 -2.69 0.05 -12.57
C VAL A 138 -2.18 -1.28 -12.04
N VAL A 139 -1.73 -2.17 -12.92
CA VAL A 139 -1.25 -3.52 -12.58
C VAL A 139 0.24 -3.65 -12.88
N LEU A 140 1.06 -3.80 -11.85
CA LEU A 140 2.44 -4.25 -12.02
C LEU A 140 2.46 -5.77 -12.16
N THR A 141 3.27 -6.28 -13.09
CA THR A 141 3.49 -7.71 -13.22
C THR A 141 4.87 -8.01 -13.84
N GLY A 142 5.21 -9.29 -13.93
CA GLY A 142 6.48 -9.75 -14.47
C GLY A 142 6.51 -11.28 -14.59
N ALA A 143 7.71 -11.86 -14.59
CA ALA A 143 7.89 -13.31 -14.65
C ALA A 143 9.15 -13.74 -13.88
N GLN A 144 9.13 -14.96 -13.34
CA GLN A 144 10.36 -15.65 -12.90
C GLN A 144 11.09 -16.31 -14.07
N VAL A 145 10.34 -16.71 -15.11
CA VAL A 145 10.87 -17.38 -16.29
C VAL A 145 10.52 -16.55 -17.54
N PRO A 146 11.51 -16.20 -18.40
CA PRO A 146 11.25 -15.37 -19.58
C PRO A 146 10.16 -15.94 -20.50
N ILE A 147 9.37 -15.06 -21.13
CA ILE A 147 8.20 -15.44 -21.95
C ILE A 147 8.55 -16.36 -23.12
N PHE A 148 9.81 -16.35 -23.55
CA PHE A 148 10.34 -17.21 -24.60
C PHE A 148 10.43 -18.70 -24.22
N GLN A 149 10.36 -19.03 -22.92
CA GLN A 149 10.57 -20.39 -22.46
C GLN A 149 9.24 -21.15 -22.26
N PRO A 150 9.20 -22.47 -22.53
CA PRO A 150 7.96 -23.26 -22.47
C PRO A 150 7.24 -23.26 -21.13
N ARG A 151 7.98 -23.13 -20.01
CA ARG A 151 7.43 -23.12 -18.64
C ARG A 151 7.31 -21.70 -18.07
N SER A 152 7.25 -20.69 -18.93
CA SER A 152 7.12 -19.30 -18.49
C SER A 152 5.81 -19.09 -17.73
N ASP A 153 5.93 -18.46 -16.57
CA ASP A 153 4.81 -17.87 -15.84
C ASP A 153 4.39 -16.51 -16.42
N GLY A 154 5.26 -15.90 -17.23
CA GLY A 154 5.06 -14.57 -17.81
C GLY A 154 3.82 -14.47 -18.69
N ASN A 155 3.51 -15.50 -19.49
CA ASN A 155 2.34 -15.47 -20.38
C ASN A 155 1.04 -15.30 -19.57
N ASN A 156 0.81 -16.14 -18.57
CA ASN A 156 -0.40 -16.06 -17.75
C ASN A 156 -0.43 -14.80 -16.87
N ASN A 157 0.71 -14.42 -16.27
CA ASN A 157 0.81 -13.20 -15.49
C ASN A 157 0.45 -11.95 -16.33
N PHE A 158 1.00 -11.86 -17.54
CA PHE A 158 0.75 -10.74 -18.44
C PHE A 158 -0.67 -10.70 -18.99
N LEU A 159 -1.19 -11.84 -19.47
CA LEU A 159 -2.57 -11.93 -19.97
C LEU A 159 -3.57 -11.47 -18.90
N CYS A 160 -3.49 -12.03 -17.70
CA CYS A 160 -4.38 -11.66 -16.61
C CYS A 160 -4.22 -10.20 -16.20
N ALA A 161 -3.00 -9.64 -16.19
CA ALA A 161 -2.79 -8.23 -15.89
C ALA A 161 -3.50 -7.31 -16.91
N VAL A 162 -3.41 -7.63 -18.22
CA VAL A 162 -4.12 -6.87 -19.27
C VAL A 162 -5.63 -7.01 -19.13
N LEU A 163 -6.15 -8.22 -18.89
CA LEU A 163 -7.58 -8.46 -18.68
C LEU A 163 -8.10 -7.71 -17.45
N ILE A 164 -7.39 -7.75 -16.33
CA ILE A 164 -7.74 -7.04 -15.10
C ILE A 164 -7.74 -5.53 -15.33
N ALA A 165 -6.69 -5.00 -15.97
CA ALA A 165 -6.59 -3.56 -16.26
C ALA A 165 -7.70 -3.06 -17.20
N ALA A 166 -8.19 -3.92 -18.10
CA ALA A 166 -9.24 -3.56 -19.06
C ALA A 166 -10.66 -3.70 -18.49
N THR A 167 -10.91 -4.68 -17.63
CA THR A 167 -12.27 -5.10 -17.25
C THR A 167 -12.64 -4.74 -15.81
N GLN A 168 -11.67 -4.66 -14.91
CA GLN A 168 -11.93 -4.39 -13.49
C GLN A 168 -11.74 -2.91 -13.17
N TYR A 169 -12.64 -2.35 -12.36
CA TYR A 169 -12.50 -0.99 -11.84
C TYR A 169 -11.83 -1.02 -10.46
N ILE A 170 -10.52 -0.84 -10.44
CA ILE A 170 -9.69 -0.89 -9.24
C ILE A 170 -8.87 0.40 -9.20
N PRO A 171 -9.33 1.45 -8.51
CA PRO A 171 -8.64 2.75 -8.46
C PRO A 171 -7.39 2.71 -7.56
N GLU A 172 -6.51 1.74 -7.79
CA GLU A 172 -5.31 1.46 -7.01
C GLU A 172 -4.16 0.97 -7.90
N VAL A 173 -2.95 1.08 -7.36
CA VAL A 173 -1.78 0.36 -7.86
C VAL A 173 -1.77 -1.03 -7.26
N THR A 174 -1.65 -2.03 -8.12
CA THR A 174 -1.75 -3.45 -7.77
C THR A 174 -0.58 -4.25 -8.31
N VAL A 175 -0.35 -5.44 -7.78
CA VAL A 175 0.60 -6.41 -8.33
C VAL A 175 -0.15 -7.69 -8.64
N PHE A 176 -0.06 -8.17 -9.88
CA PHE A 176 -0.59 -9.49 -10.25
C PHE A 176 0.55 -10.49 -10.42
N PHE A 177 0.51 -11.57 -9.64
CA PHE A 177 1.46 -12.67 -9.76
C PHE A 177 0.86 -13.96 -9.24
N GLY A 178 1.12 -15.08 -9.90
CA GLY A 178 0.77 -16.39 -9.36
C GLY A 178 -0.73 -16.58 -9.10
N ALA A 179 -1.56 -16.14 -10.05
CA ALA A 179 -3.02 -16.16 -9.97
C ALA A 179 -3.64 -15.31 -8.84
N LYS A 180 -2.89 -14.37 -8.25
CA LYS A 180 -3.39 -13.45 -7.22
C LYS A 180 -3.09 -12.00 -7.60
N LEU A 181 -4.08 -11.13 -7.35
CA LEU A 181 -3.94 -9.69 -7.41
C LEU A 181 -3.83 -9.14 -5.99
N PHE A 182 -2.78 -8.37 -5.74
CA PHE A 182 -2.51 -7.79 -4.43
C PHE A 182 -2.53 -6.26 -4.51
N ARG A 183 -2.90 -5.60 -3.40
CA ARG A 183 -2.68 -4.16 -3.22
C ARG A 183 -1.18 -3.88 -3.24
N GLY A 184 -0.74 -2.96 -4.11
CA GLY A 184 0.69 -2.76 -4.41
C GLY A 184 1.54 -2.47 -3.17
N CYS A 185 1.10 -1.54 -2.31
CA CYS A 185 1.77 -1.19 -1.06
C CYS A 185 1.64 -2.21 0.09
N ARG A 186 1.13 -3.42 -0.19
CA ARG A 186 1.03 -4.53 0.79
C ARG A 186 1.88 -5.74 0.41
N VAL A 187 2.51 -5.70 -0.77
CA VAL A 187 3.21 -6.85 -1.35
C VAL A 187 4.64 -6.98 -0.83
N LYS A 188 5.10 -8.22 -0.69
CA LYS A 188 6.50 -8.58 -0.48
C LYS A 188 6.90 -9.73 -1.40
N LYS A 189 8.14 -9.71 -1.91
CA LYS A 189 8.71 -10.89 -2.58
C LYS A 189 9.15 -11.90 -1.50
N VAL A 190 8.48 -13.05 -1.44
CA VAL A 190 8.68 -14.08 -0.42
C VAL A 190 9.48 -15.28 -0.94
N SER A 191 9.71 -15.38 -2.24
CA SER A 191 10.54 -16.42 -2.84
C SER A 191 11.31 -15.91 -4.06
N ASN A 192 12.53 -16.41 -4.23
CA ASN A 192 13.38 -16.18 -5.41
C ASN A 192 13.37 -17.35 -6.41
N THR A 193 12.64 -18.44 -6.12
CA THR A 193 12.65 -19.66 -6.94
C THR A 193 11.26 -20.17 -7.29
N ARG A 194 10.25 -19.89 -6.45
CA ARG A 194 8.87 -20.29 -6.73
C ARG A 194 8.25 -19.36 -7.76
N ILE A 195 7.44 -19.92 -8.66
CA ILE A 195 6.58 -19.16 -9.57
C ILE A 195 5.63 -18.24 -8.76
N TYR A 196 5.16 -18.70 -7.62
CA TYR A 196 4.42 -17.87 -6.66
C TYR A 196 5.41 -17.13 -5.77
N ALA A 197 6.01 -16.08 -6.34
CA ALA A 197 7.13 -15.35 -5.75
C ALA A 197 6.70 -14.26 -4.75
N PHE A 198 5.45 -13.80 -4.81
CA PHE A 198 4.93 -12.68 -4.03
C PHE A 198 3.80 -13.09 -3.10
N ASP A 199 3.68 -12.37 -1.99
CA ASP A 199 2.57 -12.48 -1.05
C ASP A 199 2.22 -11.11 -0.46
N SER A 200 1.08 -11.02 0.21
CA SER A 200 0.61 -9.86 0.97
C SER A 200 0.35 -10.29 2.42
N PRO A 201 1.38 -10.31 3.27
CA PRO A 201 1.31 -11.03 4.54
C PRO A 201 0.24 -10.51 5.51
N ASN A 202 -0.02 -9.21 5.52
CA ASN A 202 -0.91 -8.54 6.47
C ASN A 202 -2.24 -8.06 5.85
N PHE A 203 -2.49 -8.36 4.57
CA PHE A 203 -3.73 -7.98 3.91
C PHE A 203 -4.10 -9.04 2.85
N PRO A 204 -5.35 -9.53 2.78
CA PRO A 204 -5.73 -10.54 1.81
C PRO A 204 -5.57 -10.05 0.35
N PRO A 205 -5.36 -10.96 -0.63
CA PRO A 205 -5.42 -10.60 -2.05
C PRO A 205 -6.74 -9.91 -2.40
N LEU A 206 -6.69 -8.91 -3.27
CA LEU A 206 -7.88 -8.21 -3.78
C LEU A 206 -8.71 -9.13 -4.70
N LEU A 207 -8.03 -10.00 -5.43
CA LEU A 207 -8.63 -10.97 -6.34
C LEU A 207 -7.76 -12.22 -6.38
N GLU A 208 -8.39 -13.38 -6.49
CA GLU A 208 -7.76 -14.66 -6.83
C GLU A 208 -8.34 -15.12 -8.16
N ALA A 209 -7.49 -15.25 -9.18
CA ALA A 209 -7.89 -15.62 -10.53
C ALA A 209 -8.33 -17.09 -10.54
N LYS A 210 -9.63 -17.30 -10.70
CA LYS A 210 -10.26 -18.61 -10.83
C LYS A 210 -10.67 -18.80 -12.28
N THR A 211 -11.78 -19.48 -12.54
CA THR A 211 -12.45 -19.42 -13.84
C THR A 211 -13.09 -18.05 -14.13
N THR A 212 -13.02 -17.13 -13.16
CA THR A 212 -13.50 -15.75 -13.21
C THR A 212 -12.45 -14.83 -12.59
N LEU A 213 -12.53 -13.56 -12.95
CA LEU A 213 -11.71 -12.47 -12.41
C LEU A 213 -12.58 -11.55 -11.55
N ASP A 214 -13.18 -12.11 -10.51
CA ASP A 214 -14.10 -11.36 -9.63
C ASP A 214 -13.34 -10.65 -8.51
N ILE A 215 -13.71 -9.39 -8.27
CA ILE A 215 -13.20 -8.60 -7.15
C ILE A 215 -14.30 -8.30 -6.13
N ASP A 216 -13.94 -8.36 -4.86
CA ASP A 216 -14.79 -7.83 -3.79
C ASP A 216 -14.58 -6.31 -3.68
N SER A 217 -15.53 -5.53 -4.20
CA SER A 217 -15.48 -4.07 -4.17
C SER A 217 -15.39 -3.49 -2.76
N ARG A 218 -15.80 -4.23 -1.73
CA ARG A 218 -15.68 -3.81 -0.32
C ARG A 218 -14.24 -3.78 0.17
N MET A 219 -13.33 -4.46 -0.53
CA MET A 219 -11.90 -4.47 -0.21
C MET A 219 -11.15 -3.27 -0.81
N LEU A 220 -11.77 -2.56 -1.75
CA LEU A 220 -11.17 -1.46 -2.49
C LEU A 220 -11.17 -0.17 -1.69
N ILE A 221 -10.11 0.61 -1.83
CA ILE A 221 -10.06 1.98 -1.32
C ILE A 221 -10.48 2.89 -2.47
N HIS A 222 -11.47 3.74 -2.21
CA HIS A 222 -11.88 4.81 -3.12
C HIS A 222 -11.48 6.16 -2.49
N PRO A 223 -10.24 6.64 -2.68
CA PRO A 223 -9.88 7.98 -2.25
C PRO A 223 -10.87 9.01 -2.81
N ARG A 224 -11.21 10.04 -2.04
CA ARG A 224 -12.12 11.09 -2.50
C ARG A 224 -11.57 11.69 -3.80
N GLY A 225 -12.37 11.63 -4.87
CA GLY A 225 -11.97 12.12 -6.20
C GLY A 225 -11.32 11.07 -7.12
N SER A 226 -11.13 9.82 -6.67
CA SER A 226 -10.74 8.69 -7.53
C SER A 226 -11.90 8.23 -8.42
N VAL A 227 -12.25 9.09 -9.37
CA VAL A 227 -13.15 8.80 -10.50
C VAL A 227 -12.31 8.53 -11.76
N PRO A 228 -12.80 7.74 -12.74
CA PRO A 228 -11.99 7.24 -13.84
C PRO A 228 -11.11 8.29 -14.54
N ASP A 229 -11.63 9.50 -14.75
CA ASP A 229 -10.97 10.55 -15.54
C ASP A 229 -10.07 11.49 -14.73
N VAL A 230 -9.79 11.19 -13.45
CA VAL A 230 -8.90 12.01 -12.63
C VAL A 230 -7.64 11.22 -12.29
N CYS A 231 -6.49 11.82 -12.61
CA CYS A 231 -5.18 11.38 -12.14
C CYS A 231 -4.43 12.57 -11.57
N ARG A 232 -4.03 12.51 -10.30
CA ARG A 232 -3.13 13.47 -9.67
C ARG A 232 -1.90 12.72 -9.22
N ILE A 233 -0.74 13.27 -9.57
CA ILE A 233 0.55 12.71 -9.21
C ILE A 233 1.32 13.67 -8.31
N HIS A 234 2.19 13.09 -7.50
CA HIS A 234 3.28 13.76 -6.82
C HIS A 234 4.58 13.20 -7.38
N ASP A 235 5.38 14.03 -8.05
CA ASP A 235 6.53 13.60 -8.84
C ASP A 235 7.89 13.96 -8.20
N GLU A 236 7.93 14.02 -6.87
CA GLU A 236 9.12 14.23 -6.08
C GLU A 236 9.23 13.19 -4.96
N LEU A 237 10.46 12.76 -4.67
CA LEU A 237 10.76 11.79 -3.61
C LEU A 237 12.06 12.18 -2.91
N SER A 238 12.12 12.08 -1.58
CA SER A 238 13.36 12.33 -0.84
C SER A 238 14.31 11.16 -1.05
N THR A 239 15.55 11.47 -1.46
CA THR A 239 16.64 10.51 -1.64
C THR A 239 17.38 10.21 -0.33
N LYS A 240 17.15 11.01 0.72
CA LYS A 240 17.84 10.91 2.02
C LYS A 240 17.07 10.03 2.99
N VAL A 241 16.65 8.86 2.50
CA VAL A 241 15.96 7.83 3.29
C VAL A 241 16.68 6.50 3.19
N TYR A 242 16.62 5.71 4.26
CA TYR A 242 17.24 4.39 4.27
C TYR A 242 16.47 3.38 5.14
N VAL A 243 16.68 2.08 4.89
CA VAL A 243 16.17 0.98 5.72
C VAL A 243 17.31 0.39 6.54
N LEU A 244 17.30 0.62 7.85
CA LEU A 244 18.25 0.01 8.77
C LEU A 244 17.63 -1.21 9.46
N LYS A 245 18.13 -2.39 9.12
CA LYS A 245 17.79 -3.64 9.80
C LYS A 245 18.57 -3.80 11.09
N VAL A 246 17.87 -3.91 12.21
CA VAL A 246 18.49 -4.16 13.51
C VAL A 246 18.99 -5.60 13.59
N ALA A 247 20.26 -5.79 13.94
CA ALA A 247 20.86 -7.10 14.22
C ALA A 247 21.43 -7.12 15.66
N PRO A 248 21.64 -8.29 16.28
CA PRO A 248 22.17 -8.35 17.65
C PRO A 248 23.55 -7.67 17.78
N THR A 249 24.29 -7.60 16.67
CA THR A 249 25.61 -6.97 16.54
C THR A 249 25.58 -5.46 16.28
N ILE A 250 24.40 -4.82 16.24
CA ILE A 250 24.29 -3.37 16.01
C ILE A 250 25.14 -2.57 17.02
N THR A 251 25.77 -1.49 16.58
CA THR A 251 26.59 -0.60 17.44
C THR A 251 26.14 0.86 17.30
N PRO A 252 26.43 1.72 18.29
CA PRO A 252 26.14 3.16 18.21
C PRO A 252 26.81 3.83 17.00
N GLU A 253 28.03 3.42 16.66
CA GLU A 253 28.80 3.97 15.54
C GLU A 253 28.10 3.69 14.22
N LEU A 254 27.56 2.48 14.04
CA LEU A 254 26.79 2.13 12.84
C LEU A 254 25.51 2.97 12.74
N ILE A 255 24.78 3.15 13.84
CA ILE A 255 23.57 4.01 13.86
C ILE A 255 23.95 5.43 13.50
N ARG A 256 24.98 5.99 14.14
CA ARG A 256 25.46 7.36 13.87
C ARG A 256 25.88 7.53 12.42
N ALA A 257 26.60 6.55 11.85
CA ALA A 257 27.03 6.58 10.46
C ALA A 257 25.85 6.54 9.48
N VAL A 258 24.85 5.68 9.73
CA VAL A 258 23.66 5.54 8.88
C VAL A 258 22.76 6.77 8.95
N PHE A 259 22.56 7.32 10.14
CA PHE A 259 21.63 8.45 10.34
C PHE A 259 22.23 9.80 9.95
N ASN A 260 23.56 9.90 9.87
CA ASN A 260 24.22 11.14 9.47
C ASN A 260 23.82 11.55 8.05
N GLY A 261 23.20 12.73 7.92
CA GLY A 261 22.74 13.28 6.64
C GLY A 261 21.42 12.69 6.12
N MET A 262 20.75 11.81 6.87
CA MET A 262 19.43 11.28 6.50
C MET A 262 18.31 12.20 7.00
N GLU A 263 17.21 12.26 6.26
CA GLU A 263 15.97 12.94 6.64
C GLU A 263 14.95 11.97 7.24
N GLY A 264 15.04 10.69 6.88
CA GLY A 264 14.23 9.65 7.51
C GLY A 264 14.87 8.26 7.45
N VAL A 265 14.55 7.42 8.43
CA VAL A 265 15.03 6.04 8.50
C VAL A 265 13.88 5.10 8.84
N VAL A 266 13.75 4.01 8.07
CA VAL A 266 12.94 2.85 8.44
C VAL A 266 13.79 1.91 9.28
N LEU A 267 13.41 1.67 10.53
CA LEU A 267 14.02 0.70 11.42
C LEU A 267 13.27 -0.62 11.33
N GLU A 268 13.92 -1.69 10.85
CA GLU A 268 13.38 -3.04 10.99
C GLU A 268 13.80 -3.65 12.33
N THR A 269 12.86 -3.80 13.24
CA THR A 269 13.09 -4.27 14.61
C THR A 269 12.46 -5.65 14.88
N TYR A 270 12.75 -6.25 16.03
CA TYR A 270 12.31 -7.62 16.32
C TYR A 270 10.86 -7.70 16.77
N GLY A 271 10.14 -8.75 16.34
CA GLY A 271 8.80 -9.05 16.85
C GLY A 271 7.86 -7.87 16.75
N ASN A 272 7.26 -7.45 17.86
CA ASN A 272 6.28 -6.36 17.89
C ASN A 272 6.88 -4.95 17.93
N GLY A 273 8.14 -4.76 17.53
CA GLY A 273 8.79 -3.44 17.49
C GLY A 273 9.99 -3.27 18.43
N ASN A 274 10.69 -4.34 18.83
CA ASN A 274 11.63 -4.33 19.95
C ASN A 274 13.10 -4.12 19.53
N ILE A 275 13.85 -3.36 20.34
CA ILE A 275 15.31 -3.22 20.25
C ILE A 275 16.01 -3.59 21.58
N PRO A 276 17.35 -3.79 21.61
CA PRO A 276 18.08 -4.11 22.85
C PRO A 276 18.08 -2.97 23.88
N ILE A 277 17.18 -2.99 24.88
CA ILE A 277 17.03 -1.92 25.89
C ILE A 277 18.17 -1.78 26.90
N LYS A 278 18.88 -2.86 27.21
CA LYS A 278 19.98 -2.81 28.18
C LYS A 278 21.20 -2.04 27.64
N ARG A 279 21.23 -1.81 26.32
CA ARG A 279 22.27 -1.10 25.60
C ARG A 279 21.88 0.36 25.41
N LYS A 280 22.05 1.15 26.47
CA LYS A 280 21.56 2.54 26.48
C LYS A 280 22.18 3.41 25.40
N GLU A 281 23.41 3.09 25.01
CA GLU A 281 24.14 3.71 23.92
C GLU A 281 23.42 3.57 22.56
N ILE A 282 22.63 2.51 22.34
CA ILE A 282 21.93 2.27 21.08
C ILE A 282 20.73 3.20 20.91
N TYR A 283 19.82 3.24 21.90
CA TYR A 283 18.63 4.08 21.77
C TYR A 283 18.97 5.57 21.89
N LYS A 284 20.04 5.95 22.61
CA LYS A 284 20.48 7.35 22.69
C LYS A 284 20.86 7.93 21.32
N GLU A 285 21.45 7.12 20.43
CA GLU A 285 21.75 7.57 19.07
C GLU A 285 20.49 7.79 18.23
N ILE A 286 19.50 6.91 18.41
CA ILE A 286 18.19 7.04 17.76
C ILE A 286 17.48 8.29 18.27
N GLU A 287 17.43 8.48 19.59
CA GLU A 287 16.85 9.65 20.25
C GLU A 287 17.54 10.95 19.78
N HIS A 288 18.88 10.95 19.70
CA HIS A 288 19.65 12.07 19.19
C HIS A 288 19.25 12.41 17.74
N ALA A 289 19.08 11.41 16.89
CA ALA A 289 18.67 11.67 15.51
C ALA A 289 17.23 12.20 15.40
N VAL A 290 16.29 11.65 16.18
CA VAL A 290 14.92 12.18 16.24
C VAL A 290 14.91 13.63 16.72
N LYS A 291 15.70 13.98 17.75
CA LYS A 291 15.89 15.36 18.21
C LYS A 291 16.47 16.30 17.15
N ASN A 292 17.20 15.76 16.18
CA ASN A 292 17.70 16.48 15.01
C ASN A 292 16.74 16.39 13.80
N ASN A 293 15.46 16.10 14.04
CA ASN A 293 14.38 16.03 13.05
C ASN A 293 14.54 14.94 11.98
N VAL A 294 15.29 13.87 12.25
CA VAL A 294 15.21 12.65 11.43
C VAL A 294 13.89 11.96 11.72
N LEU A 295 13.06 11.71 10.70
CA LEU A 295 11.81 10.98 10.85
C LEU A 295 12.10 9.48 10.87
N VAL A 296 12.02 8.87 12.05
CA VAL A 296 12.32 7.46 12.25
C VAL A 296 11.03 6.67 12.37
N VAL A 297 10.83 5.68 11.49
CA VAL A 297 9.65 4.82 11.49
C VAL A 297 10.04 3.37 11.80
N ASN A 298 9.24 2.68 12.59
CA ASN A 298 9.54 1.32 13.06
C ASN A 298 8.63 0.29 12.37
N VAL A 299 9.23 -0.67 11.69
CA VAL A 299 8.58 -1.86 11.12
C VAL A 299 9.13 -3.13 11.76
N THR A 300 8.38 -4.22 11.68
CA THR A 300 8.86 -5.53 12.15
C THR A 300 9.69 -6.25 11.08
N GLN A 301 10.69 -7.01 11.51
CA GLN A 301 11.39 -7.99 10.66
C GLN A 301 10.55 -9.24 10.35
N CYS A 302 9.48 -9.48 11.11
CA CYS A 302 8.58 -10.60 10.89
C CYS A 302 7.83 -10.42 9.56
N ILE A 303 7.63 -11.52 8.83
CA ILE A 303 6.91 -11.49 7.54
C ILE A 303 5.45 -11.05 7.74
N ASN A 304 4.81 -11.56 8.78
CA ASN A 304 3.46 -11.20 9.22
C ASN A 304 3.53 -10.63 10.64
N GLY A 305 2.71 -9.63 10.92
CA GLY A 305 2.61 -9.00 12.22
C GLY A 305 2.54 -7.47 12.14
N THR A 306 2.44 -6.85 13.31
CA THR A 306 2.36 -5.40 13.45
C THR A 306 3.30 -4.92 14.55
N VAL A 307 3.92 -3.76 14.34
CA VAL A 307 4.50 -2.98 15.44
C VAL A 307 3.34 -2.38 16.24
N LEU A 308 3.36 -2.55 17.55
CA LEU A 308 2.31 -2.02 18.41
C LEU A 308 2.66 -0.58 18.82
N GLY A 309 1.75 0.36 18.58
CA GLY A 309 1.88 1.74 19.08
C GLY A 309 1.75 1.86 20.61
N LYS A 310 1.35 0.76 21.27
CA LYS A 310 1.48 0.54 22.71
C LYS A 310 2.41 -0.64 22.91
N ALA A 311 3.60 -0.41 23.43
CA ALA A 311 4.50 -1.51 23.72
C ALA A 311 3.95 -2.35 24.87
N ILE A 312 3.72 -3.63 24.59
CA ILE A 312 3.41 -4.65 25.63
C ILE A 312 4.65 -4.92 26.49
N TYR A 313 5.84 -4.60 25.95
CA TYR A 313 7.14 -4.77 26.58
C TYR A 313 7.83 -3.41 26.77
N GLU A 314 8.61 -3.26 27.84
CA GLU A 314 9.44 -2.07 28.12
C GLU A 314 10.28 -1.63 26.90
N THR A 315 10.67 -2.60 26.07
CA THR A 315 11.45 -2.42 24.83
C THR A 315 10.81 -1.59 23.74
N GLY A 316 9.50 -1.69 23.53
CA GLY A 316 8.84 -0.87 22.52
C GLY A 316 8.47 0.52 23.04
N LEU A 317 8.31 0.67 24.36
CA LEU A 317 7.88 1.93 24.98
C LEU A 317 8.97 2.98 24.82
N LEU A 318 10.22 2.56 25.03
CA LEU A 318 11.39 3.41 24.89
C LEU A 318 11.55 4.00 23.49
N LEU A 319 11.24 3.24 22.43
CA LEU A 319 11.30 3.76 21.05
C LEU A 319 10.25 4.84 20.80
N VAL A 320 9.02 4.62 21.28
CA VAL A 320 7.94 5.60 21.19
C VAL A 320 8.30 6.86 21.97
N GLU A 321 8.87 6.72 23.18
CA GLU A 321 9.36 7.84 24.00
C GLU A 321 10.51 8.60 23.33
N CYS A 322 11.37 7.93 22.55
CA CYS A 322 12.39 8.57 21.74
C CYS A 322 11.83 9.35 20.53
N GLY A 323 10.52 9.26 20.28
CA GLY A 323 9.84 9.85 19.13
C GLY A 323 9.90 9.01 17.85
N VAL A 324 10.25 7.72 17.96
CA VAL A 324 10.15 6.79 16.82
C VAL A 324 8.69 6.42 16.58
N VAL A 325 8.27 6.47 15.32
CA VAL A 325 6.88 6.31 14.93
C VAL A 325 6.60 4.85 14.54
N PRO A 326 5.61 4.17 15.15
CA PRO A 326 5.24 2.83 14.71
C PRO A 326 4.60 2.89 13.30
N ALA A 327 5.09 2.07 12.37
CA ALA A 327 4.49 1.91 11.04
C ALA A 327 3.51 0.71 10.97
N PHE A 328 3.09 0.19 12.12
CA PHE A 328 2.13 -0.91 12.26
C PHE A 328 2.52 -2.14 11.43
N ASP A 329 1.63 -2.54 10.53
CA ASP A 329 1.70 -3.73 9.69
C ASP A 329 2.18 -3.40 8.26
N MET A 330 2.73 -2.20 8.04
CA MET A 330 3.36 -1.83 6.79
C MET A 330 4.56 -2.75 6.48
N THR A 331 4.71 -3.09 5.21
CA THR A 331 5.95 -3.69 4.72
C THR A 331 7.09 -2.66 4.76
N ALA A 332 8.34 -3.09 4.85
CA ALA A 332 9.49 -2.20 4.82
C ALA A 332 9.54 -1.39 3.50
N GLU A 333 9.16 -2.03 2.40
CA GLU A 333 9.03 -1.45 1.07
C GLU A 333 8.01 -0.29 1.06
N ALA A 334 6.84 -0.49 1.66
CA ALA A 334 5.82 0.55 1.78
C ALA A 334 6.22 1.66 2.76
N ALA A 335 6.87 1.31 3.88
CA ALA A 335 7.34 2.28 4.86
C ALA A 335 8.40 3.21 4.26
N LEU A 336 9.35 2.66 3.49
CA LEU A 336 10.37 3.43 2.78
C LEU A 336 9.75 4.35 1.73
N ALA A 337 8.85 3.81 0.90
CA ALA A 337 8.15 4.58 -0.13
C ALA A 337 7.35 5.75 0.48
N LYS A 338 6.58 5.49 1.53
CA LYS A 338 5.83 6.52 2.26
C LYS A 338 6.76 7.57 2.86
N LEU A 339 7.92 7.15 3.38
CA LEU A 339 8.84 8.04 4.07
C LEU A 339 9.48 9.00 3.08
N SER A 340 9.97 8.45 1.97
CA SER A 340 10.49 9.22 0.84
C SER A 340 9.45 10.23 0.32
N TYR A 341 8.19 9.82 0.20
CA TYR A 341 7.08 10.67 -0.24
C TYR A 341 6.73 11.77 0.78
N VAL A 342 6.44 11.43 2.03
CA VAL A 342 5.99 12.36 3.07
C VAL A 342 7.03 13.44 3.37
N LEU A 343 8.32 13.11 3.32
CA LEU A 343 9.40 14.08 3.56
C LEU A 343 9.39 15.24 2.56
N THR A 344 8.96 15.00 1.32
CA THR A 344 8.86 16.04 0.27
C THR A 344 7.64 16.94 0.40
N LYS A 345 6.69 16.62 1.28
CA LYS A 345 5.52 17.49 1.55
C LYS A 345 5.95 18.70 2.37
N THR A 346 6.35 19.77 1.69
CA THR A 346 6.86 21.01 2.30
C THR A 346 5.77 21.79 3.04
N GLU A 347 4.51 21.55 2.71
CA GLU A 347 3.34 22.11 3.39
C GLU A 347 3.08 21.48 4.76
N LEU A 348 3.69 20.32 5.07
CA LEU A 348 3.54 19.64 6.34
C LEU A 348 4.71 19.95 7.29
N SER A 349 4.38 20.29 8.53
CA SER A 349 5.37 20.35 9.62
C SER A 349 5.93 18.95 9.94
N TYR A 350 7.03 18.88 10.69
CA TYR A 350 7.55 17.59 11.19
C TYR A 350 6.49 16.78 11.94
N ALA A 351 5.72 17.43 12.82
CA ALA A 351 4.64 16.78 13.57
C ALA A 351 3.53 16.27 12.65
N GLU A 352 3.14 17.03 11.62
CA GLU A 352 2.14 16.58 10.64
C GLU A 352 2.65 15.40 9.82
N LYS A 353 3.95 15.37 9.47
CA LYS A 353 4.59 14.23 8.81
C LYS A 353 4.54 12.98 9.69
N VAL A 354 4.84 13.11 10.99
CA VAL A 354 4.69 12.03 11.98
C VAL A 354 3.25 11.53 12.04
N GLU A 355 2.27 12.44 12.09
CA GLU A 355 0.84 12.10 12.14
C GLU A 355 0.37 11.31 10.91
N THR A 356 1.01 11.45 9.74
CA THR A 356 0.65 10.64 8.56
C THR A 356 0.84 9.14 8.78
N TYR A 357 1.67 8.73 9.75
CA TYR A 357 1.88 7.34 10.16
C TYR A 357 1.04 6.94 11.37
N GLY A 358 0.30 7.87 11.99
CA GLY A 358 -0.37 7.68 13.27
C GLY A 358 -1.59 6.76 13.24
N ASN A 359 -1.96 6.29 14.43
CA ASN A 359 -3.27 5.69 14.72
C ASN A 359 -4.38 6.73 14.45
N GLY A 360 -5.52 6.30 13.90
CA GLY A 360 -6.67 7.15 13.56
C GLY A 360 -7.03 8.15 14.67
N ASN A 361 -6.52 9.35 14.54
CA ASN A 361 -6.61 10.45 15.49
C ASN A 361 -7.22 11.66 14.79
N ILE A 362 -8.02 12.44 15.53
CA ILE A 362 -8.65 13.66 15.02
C ILE A 362 -7.58 14.75 14.74
N PRO A 363 -7.73 15.61 13.70
CA PRO A 363 -6.72 16.63 13.39
C PRO A 363 -6.62 17.70 14.50
N ILE A 364 -5.50 17.75 15.23
CA ILE A 364 -5.30 18.65 16.40
C ILE A 364 -5.47 20.13 16.01
N LYS A 365 -5.07 20.50 14.79
CA LYS A 365 -5.09 21.90 14.34
C LYS A 365 -6.50 22.42 14.03
N ARG A 366 -7.51 21.54 13.93
CA ARG A 366 -8.91 21.91 13.65
C ARG A 366 -9.72 22.09 14.93
N LYS A 367 -9.35 23.12 15.72
CA LYS A 367 -9.97 23.45 17.01
C LYS A 367 -11.49 23.69 16.92
N GLU A 368 -12.00 24.03 15.75
CA GLU A 368 -13.44 24.18 15.51
C GLU A 368 -14.19 22.85 15.58
N ILE A 369 -13.60 21.72 15.16
CA ILE A 369 -14.24 20.41 15.32
C ILE A 369 -14.31 20.03 16.80
N TYR A 370 -13.21 20.28 17.54
CA TYR A 370 -13.14 20.04 18.98
C TYR A 370 -14.28 20.75 19.72
N LYS A 371 -14.48 22.04 19.44
CA LYS A 371 -15.51 22.84 20.11
C LYS A 371 -16.91 22.31 19.84
N GLU A 372 -17.18 21.82 18.64
CA GLU A 372 -18.50 21.25 18.31
C GLU A 372 -18.72 19.86 18.94
N ILE A 373 -17.67 19.01 19.03
CA ILE A 373 -17.75 17.74 19.76
C ILE A 373 -17.98 18.00 21.25
N GLU A 374 -17.22 18.93 21.86
CA GLU A 374 -17.38 19.32 23.26
C GLU A 374 -18.78 19.88 23.53
N ARG A 375 -19.30 20.72 22.61
CA ARG A 375 -20.67 21.24 22.67
C ARG A 375 -21.72 20.13 22.57
N ALA A 376 -21.54 19.16 21.68
CA ALA A 376 -22.45 18.03 21.53
C ALA A 376 -22.49 17.19 22.82
N VAL A 377 -21.33 16.87 23.39
CA VAL A 377 -21.25 16.13 24.65
C VAL A 377 -21.85 16.92 25.83
N LYS A 378 -21.60 18.23 25.93
CA LYS A 378 -22.26 19.10 26.93
C LYS A 378 -23.78 19.12 26.80
N ASN A 379 -24.31 18.89 25.60
CA ASN A 379 -25.74 18.76 25.33
C ASN A 379 -26.25 17.32 25.48
N ASN A 380 -25.50 16.44 26.15
CA ASN A 380 -25.82 15.02 26.37
C ASN A 380 -25.98 14.20 25.09
N VAL A 381 -25.33 14.59 23.99
CA VAL A 381 -25.20 13.76 22.79
C VAL A 381 -24.09 12.74 23.03
N LEU A 382 -24.43 11.45 23.00
CA LEU A 382 -23.42 10.38 23.08
C LEU A 382 -22.59 10.35 21.79
N VAL A 383 -21.31 10.69 21.89
CA VAL A 383 -20.36 10.60 20.78
C VAL A 383 -19.45 9.40 21.03
N VAL A 384 -19.35 8.49 20.05
CA VAL A 384 -18.60 7.24 20.17
C VAL A 384 -17.45 7.24 19.17
N ASN A 385 -16.24 6.96 19.63
CA ASN A 385 -15.05 6.87 18.79
C ASN A 385 -14.76 5.41 18.41
N VAL A 386 -14.80 5.12 17.12
CA VAL A 386 -14.48 3.82 16.51
C VAL A 386 -13.24 3.96 15.63
N THR A 387 -12.53 2.86 15.40
CA THR A 387 -11.43 2.85 14.44
C THR A 387 -11.96 2.59 13.03
N GLN A 388 -11.39 3.27 12.03
CA GLN A 388 -11.65 2.98 10.62
C GLN A 388 -10.98 1.68 10.16
N CYS A 389 -10.04 1.15 10.95
CA CYS A 389 -9.34 -0.09 10.65
C CYS A 389 -10.25 -1.28 10.93
N ILE A 390 -10.25 -2.28 10.03
CA ILE A 390 -11.04 -3.52 10.18
C ILE A 390 -10.66 -4.27 11.47
N ASN A 391 -9.41 -4.14 11.93
CA ASN A 391 -8.91 -4.69 13.17
C ASN A 391 -8.24 -3.59 14.00
N GLY A 392 -8.28 -3.70 15.33
CA GLY A 392 -7.64 -2.77 16.26
C GLY A 392 -8.57 -2.37 17.41
N THR A 393 -8.11 -1.50 18.30
CA THR A 393 -8.88 -1.05 19.46
C THR A 393 -8.72 0.46 19.66
N VAL A 394 -9.83 1.16 19.86
CA VAL A 394 -9.86 2.54 20.37
C VAL A 394 -9.80 2.51 21.89
N LEU A 395 -8.69 2.96 22.46
CA LEU A 395 -8.45 2.88 23.90
C LEU A 395 -9.15 4.00 24.68
N GLY A 396 -9.72 3.66 25.84
CA GLY A 396 -10.27 4.65 26.77
C GLY A 396 -9.26 5.42 27.61
N LYS A 397 -8.01 4.96 27.64
CA LYS A 397 -6.87 5.73 28.15
C LYS A 397 -6.02 6.14 26.95
N ALA A 398 -6.05 7.42 26.61
CA ALA A 398 -5.39 7.92 25.42
C ALA A 398 -3.85 7.85 25.54
N ILE A 399 -3.22 7.51 24.41
CA ILE A 399 -1.75 7.36 24.28
C ILE A 399 -1.11 8.59 23.62
N TYR A 400 -1.90 9.34 22.84
CA TYR A 400 -1.48 10.54 22.12
C TYR A 400 -2.34 11.73 22.57
N GLU A 401 -1.81 12.95 22.47
CA GLU A 401 -2.51 14.19 22.79
C GLU A 401 -3.87 14.28 22.07
N THR A 402 -3.94 13.86 20.81
CA THR A 402 -5.16 13.73 19.99
C THR A 402 -6.25 12.85 20.61
N GLY A 403 -5.88 11.64 21.05
CA GLY A 403 -6.81 10.73 21.71
C GLY A 403 -7.21 11.25 23.09
N LEU A 404 -6.29 11.95 23.76
CA LEU A 404 -6.53 12.50 25.09
C LEU A 404 -7.59 13.60 25.01
N LEU A 405 -7.48 14.48 24.02
CA LEU A 405 -8.47 15.51 23.74
C LEU A 405 -9.87 14.95 23.48
N LEU A 406 -9.99 13.81 22.78
CA LEU A 406 -11.29 13.16 22.56
C LEU A 406 -11.87 12.60 23.86
N VAL A 407 -11.04 11.96 24.69
CA VAL A 407 -11.46 11.46 26.01
C VAL A 407 -11.83 12.61 26.94
N GLU A 408 -11.07 13.71 26.95
CA GLU A 408 -11.35 14.94 27.70
C GLU A 408 -12.64 15.63 27.25
N CYS A 409 -12.98 15.55 25.95
CA CYS A 409 -14.28 16.00 25.44
C CYS A 409 -15.46 15.13 25.88
N GLY A 410 -15.21 13.98 26.53
CA GLY A 410 -16.23 13.01 26.92
C GLY A 410 -16.71 12.11 25.78
N VAL A 411 -15.90 11.94 24.72
CA VAL A 411 -16.17 10.95 23.67
C VAL A 411 -15.91 9.53 24.20
N VAL A 412 -16.86 8.63 23.96
CA VAL A 412 -16.82 7.27 24.46
C VAL A 412 -15.96 6.39 23.54
N PRO A 413 -14.90 5.73 24.05
CA PRO A 413 -14.11 4.79 23.26
C PRO A 413 -14.92 3.51 22.96
N ALA A 414 -14.92 3.07 21.72
CA ALA A 414 -15.61 1.84 21.31
C ALA A 414 -14.78 0.56 21.46
N PHE A 415 -13.52 0.66 21.92
CA PHE A 415 -12.58 -0.47 21.99
C PHE A 415 -12.42 -1.14 20.62
N ASP A 416 -12.50 -2.47 20.55
CA ASP A 416 -12.49 -3.29 19.35
C ASP A 416 -13.88 -3.53 18.74
N MET A 417 -14.92 -2.78 19.15
CA MET A 417 -16.19 -2.83 18.43
C MET A 417 -15.96 -2.45 16.96
N THR A 418 -16.54 -3.23 16.04
CA THR A 418 -16.68 -2.77 14.65
C THR A 418 -17.58 -1.53 14.62
N ALA A 419 -17.48 -0.74 13.55
CA ALA A 419 -18.31 0.45 13.39
C ALA A 419 -19.81 0.11 13.43
N GLU A 420 -20.21 -1.02 12.83
CA GLU A 420 -21.59 -1.52 12.82
C GLU A 420 -22.03 -1.96 14.22
N ALA A 421 -21.18 -2.70 14.95
CA ALA A 421 -21.47 -3.14 16.31
C ALA A 421 -21.61 -1.94 17.26
N ALA A 422 -20.72 -0.94 17.14
CA ALA A 422 -20.79 0.29 17.92
C ALA A 422 -22.06 1.10 17.63
N LEU A 423 -22.48 1.21 16.36
CA LEU A 423 -23.72 1.90 15.97
C LEU A 423 -24.97 1.16 16.48
N ALA A 424 -25.01 -0.17 16.31
CA ALA A 424 -26.10 -1.01 16.80
C ALA A 424 -26.22 -0.92 18.33
N LYS A 425 -25.08 -0.97 19.03
CA LYS A 425 -25.02 -0.82 20.49
C LYS A 425 -25.42 0.58 20.94
N LEU A 426 -24.95 1.63 20.28
CA LEU A 426 -25.33 3.01 20.58
C LEU A 426 -26.86 3.19 20.45
N SER A 427 -27.44 2.67 19.36
CA SER A 427 -28.89 2.69 19.16
C SER A 427 -29.63 2.00 20.30
N TYR A 428 -29.16 0.81 20.71
CA TYR A 428 -29.70 0.08 21.87
C TYR A 428 -29.57 0.87 23.18
N VAL A 429 -28.40 1.43 23.50
CA VAL A 429 -28.15 2.20 24.72
C VAL A 429 -29.05 3.44 24.79
N LEU A 430 -29.28 4.11 23.66
CA LEU A 430 -30.16 5.28 23.60
C LEU A 430 -31.63 4.94 23.89
N THR A 431 -32.08 3.70 23.66
CA THR A 431 -33.44 3.26 24.03
C THR A 431 -33.67 3.12 25.54
N LYS A 432 -32.61 3.09 26.35
CA LYS A 432 -32.68 2.97 27.81
C LYS A 432 -32.98 4.31 28.46
N THR A 433 -34.22 4.76 28.35
CA THR A 433 -34.66 6.09 28.84
C THR A 433 -34.53 6.25 30.36
N GLU A 434 -34.51 5.14 31.08
CA GLU A 434 -34.32 5.07 32.53
C GLU A 434 -32.88 5.35 32.99
N LEU A 435 -31.89 5.20 32.10
CA LEU A 435 -30.48 5.41 32.43
C LEU A 435 -30.06 6.86 32.26
N SER A 436 -29.30 7.37 33.24
CA SER A 436 -28.61 8.65 33.14
C SER A 436 -27.54 8.63 32.03
N TYR A 437 -27.07 9.82 31.61
CA TYR A 437 -26.01 9.93 30.62
C TYR A 437 -24.74 9.16 31.03
N ALA A 438 -24.34 9.26 32.30
CA ALA A 438 -23.17 8.56 32.83
C ALA A 438 -23.36 7.03 32.77
N GLU A 439 -24.54 6.53 33.12
CA GLU A 439 -24.86 5.09 33.03
C GLU A 439 -24.89 4.60 31.58
N LYS A 440 -25.35 5.43 30.63
CA LYS A 440 -25.30 5.12 29.19
C LYS A 440 -23.87 5.07 28.67
N VAL A 441 -23.00 5.98 29.11
CA VAL A 441 -21.57 5.97 28.78
C VAL A 441 -20.91 4.68 29.28
N GLU A 442 -21.19 4.26 30.52
CA GLU A 442 -20.64 3.01 31.06
C GLU A 442 -21.22 1.77 30.38
N LEU A 443 -22.51 1.79 30.01
CA LEU A 443 -23.13 0.69 29.26
C LEU A 443 -22.51 0.53 27.87
N MET A 444 -22.12 1.62 27.20
CA MET A 444 -21.37 1.55 25.95
C MET A 444 -20.00 0.87 26.10
N LYS A 445 -19.32 1.04 27.24
CA LYS A 445 -18.00 0.45 27.53
C LYS A 445 -18.04 -0.99 28.07
N THR A 446 -19.22 -1.48 28.41
CA THR A 446 -19.45 -2.79 29.05
C THR A 446 -19.72 -3.85 28.00
N ASN A 447 -19.01 -4.98 27.99
CA ASN A 447 -19.31 -6.08 27.06
C ASN A 447 -20.63 -6.79 27.43
N ILE A 448 -21.63 -6.79 26.52
CA ILE A 448 -22.98 -7.35 26.78
C ILE A 448 -23.17 -8.71 26.09
N ARG A 449 -22.55 -8.91 24.92
CA ARG A 449 -22.82 -9.97 23.94
C ARG A 449 -21.58 -10.49 23.20
N GLY A 450 -20.38 -10.08 23.60
CA GLY A 450 -19.13 -10.38 22.89
C GLY A 450 -18.81 -9.37 21.79
N GLU A 451 -19.48 -8.22 21.78
CA GLU A 451 -19.29 -7.16 20.78
C GLU A 451 -18.03 -6.33 21.01
N LEU A 452 -17.45 -6.39 22.21
CA LEU A 452 -16.23 -5.67 22.57
C LEU A 452 -15.40 -6.40 23.63
N TYR A 453 -14.10 -6.12 23.66
CA TYR A 453 -13.15 -6.43 24.70
C TYR A 453 -12.66 -5.13 25.35
N ASN A 454 -13.01 -4.93 26.62
CA ASN A 454 -12.53 -3.81 27.43
C ASN A 454 -11.49 -4.32 28.45
N PRO A 455 -10.20 -3.93 28.34
CA PRO A 455 -9.14 -4.37 29.25
C PRO A 455 -9.36 -3.99 30.73
N ALA A 456 -10.24 -3.02 31.03
CA ALA A 456 -10.52 -2.58 32.39
C ALA A 456 -11.64 -3.39 33.09
N HIS A 457 -12.37 -4.24 32.35
CA HIS A 457 -13.50 -5.02 32.87
C HIS A 457 -13.34 -6.54 32.65
N SER A 458 -12.10 -7.03 32.47
CA SER A 458 -11.83 -8.46 32.41
C SER A 458 -11.84 -9.09 33.80
N THR A 459 -12.96 -9.71 34.17
CA THR A 459 -13.02 -10.82 35.14
C THR A 459 -13.19 -12.13 34.41
#